data_AF-A0A9E3U7C8-F1
#
_entry.id   AF-A0A9E3U7C8-F1
#
_cell.length_a   1.000
_cell.length_b   1.000
_cell.length_c   1.000
_cell.angle_alpha   90.00
_cell.angle_beta   90.00
_cell.angle_gamma   90.00
#
_symmetry.space_group_name_H-M   'P 1'
#
loop_
_entity.id
_entity.type
_entity.pdbx_description
1 polymer ?
#
loop_
_entity_poly.entity_id
_entity_poly.type
_entity_poly.pdbx_seq_one_letter_code
_entity_poly.pdbx_strand_id
1 'polypeptide(L)'
;MFEDIDDQKSPIEISRDAGDRAVVYAIWTRSAGGRLAVDEAWGVLHARYPDEARFLLLHAYEELLGERSDAWSPSKFLAKVRQVLDTAGGRLNPEARDLLAVAADDLHPLSEEDAGRLERLRSRVGMRAGDADAARKRLQRLASDVVRELHDRTAGGKSIGRTSGHGPAAAPASDWKTAIAAATGARASYSATAKVSAGDVVEHPKFGAGVVISVEPGRANILFESGARKLVAG
;
A
#
# COMPACT_ATOMS: atom_id res chain seq x y z
N MET A 1 -6.68 -1.27 20.45
CA MET A 1 -6.76 -1.32 18.96
C MET A 1 -5.50 -2.05 18.51
N PHE A 2 -5.62 -3.09 17.67
CA PHE A 2 -4.52 -3.97 17.23
C PHE A 2 -3.91 -4.87 18.33
N GLU A 3 -4.71 -5.25 19.34
CA GLU A 3 -4.26 -6.13 20.45
C GLU A 3 -3.74 -7.50 19.95
N ASP A 4 -4.30 -8.01 18.85
CA ASP A 4 -3.87 -9.24 18.19
C ASP A 4 -2.46 -9.17 17.57
N ILE A 5 -1.93 -7.96 17.38
CA ILE A 5 -0.55 -7.72 16.94
C ILE A 5 0.36 -7.48 18.15
N ASP A 6 -0.12 -6.69 19.11
CA ASP A 6 0.62 -6.39 20.35
C ASP A 6 0.91 -7.66 21.17
N ASP A 7 -0.01 -8.63 21.17
CA ASP A 7 0.12 -9.90 21.89
C ASP A 7 1.05 -10.92 21.22
N GLN A 8 1.59 -10.60 20.04
CA GLN A 8 2.51 -11.51 19.34
C GLN A 8 3.88 -11.53 20.03
N LYS A 9 4.36 -12.73 20.36
CA LYS A 9 5.65 -12.95 21.02
C LYS A 9 6.86 -12.53 20.18
N SER A 10 6.69 -12.32 18.88
CA SER A 10 7.75 -11.92 17.97
C SER A 10 7.41 -10.57 17.34
N PRO A 11 8.37 -9.64 17.24
CA PRO A 11 8.13 -8.35 16.62
C PRO A 11 7.73 -8.56 15.15
N ILE A 12 6.59 -7.97 14.76
CA ILE A 12 6.16 -7.98 13.36
C ILE A 12 7.15 -7.15 12.57
N GLU A 13 7.80 -7.75 11.57
CA GLU A 13 8.61 -6.99 10.62
C GLU A 13 7.67 -6.21 9.70
N ILE A 14 7.56 -4.90 9.96
CA ILE A 14 6.77 -3.98 9.15
C ILE A 14 7.62 -3.54 7.96
N SER A 15 7.38 -4.16 6.81
CA SER A 15 8.01 -3.83 5.53
C SER A 15 6.96 -3.39 4.48
N ARG A 16 7.41 -2.92 3.31
CA ARG A 16 6.53 -2.55 2.19
C ARG A 16 5.68 -3.70 1.66
N ASP A 17 6.12 -4.93 1.88
CA ASP A 17 5.44 -6.15 1.42
C ASP A 17 4.50 -6.73 2.50
N ALA A 18 4.47 -6.14 3.69
CA ALA A 18 3.63 -6.60 4.79
C ALA A 18 2.13 -6.49 4.45
N GLY A 19 1.30 -7.39 4.99
CA GLY A 19 -0.15 -7.34 4.77
C GLY A 19 -0.76 -6.02 5.26
N ASP A 20 -1.91 -5.62 4.69
CA ASP A 20 -2.54 -4.33 4.98
C ASP A 20 -2.69 -4.04 6.48
N ARG A 21 -3.05 -5.06 7.27
CA ARG A 21 -3.19 -4.93 8.72
C ARG A 21 -1.90 -4.43 9.40
N ALA A 22 -0.75 -4.98 9.01
CA ALA A 22 0.55 -4.58 9.55
C ALA A 22 0.94 -3.16 9.10
N VAL A 23 0.60 -2.78 7.86
CA VAL A 23 0.82 -1.41 7.36
C VAL A 23 -0.04 -0.41 8.13
N VAL A 24 -1.31 -0.73 8.40
CA VAL A 24 -2.21 0.13 9.19
C VAL A 24 -1.74 0.22 10.65
N TYR A 25 -1.25 -0.88 11.22
CA TYR A 25 -0.63 -0.87 12.55
C TYR A 25 0.61 0.04 12.63
N ALA A 26 1.44 0.06 11.58
CA ALA A 26 2.58 0.97 11.48
C ALA A 26 2.17 2.45 11.56
N ILE A 27 1.08 2.79 10.86
CA ILE A 27 0.49 4.13 10.88
C ILE A 27 -0.04 4.45 12.28
N TRP A 28 -0.77 3.52 12.91
CA TRP A 28 -1.39 3.71 14.22
C TRP A 28 -0.36 3.96 15.33
N THR A 29 0.69 3.14 15.39
CA THR A 29 1.78 3.28 16.38
C THR A 29 2.68 4.48 16.11
N ARG A 30 2.45 5.21 15.00
CA ARG A 30 3.35 6.25 14.47
C ARG A 30 4.81 5.77 14.41
N SER A 31 5.00 4.47 14.18
CA SER A 31 6.27 3.74 14.21
C SER A 31 7.18 4.06 15.41
N ALA A 32 6.67 3.91 16.63
CA ALA A 32 7.53 3.75 17.81
C ALA A 32 8.21 2.36 17.80
N GLY A 33 9.12 2.11 16.86
CA GLY A 33 9.96 0.90 16.80
C GLY A 33 9.99 0.10 15.49
N GLY A 34 9.36 0.56 14.41
CA GLY A 34 9.35 -0.12 13.10
C GLY A 34 10.30 0.51 12.06
N ARG A 35 10.65 -0.23 11.01
CA ARG A 35 11.47 0.28 9.88
C ARG A 35 10.70 1.15 8.88
N LEU A 36 9.36 1.08 8.88
CA LEU A 36 8.50 1.80 7.94
C LEU A 36 8.04 3.13 8.54
N ALA A 37 8.37 4.25 7.90
CA ALA A 37 7.89 5.56 8.32
C ALA A 37 6.39 5.73 8.02
N VAL A 38 5.71 6.66 8.71
CA VAL A 38 4.24 6.83 8.59
C VAL A 38 3.84 7.30 7.19
N ASP A 39 4.59 8.23 6.61
CA ASP A 39 4.42 8.68 5.22
C ASP A 39 4.60 7.52 4.23
N GLU A 40 5.63 6.70 4.44
CA GLU A 40 5.91 5.53 3.62
C GLU A 40 4.78 4.49 3.72
N ALA A 41 4.22 4.28 4.90
CA ALA A 41 3.10 3.38 5.12
C ALA A 41 1.83 3.85 4.39
N TRP A 42 1.50 5.14 4.42
CA TRP A 42 0.42 5.69 3.60
C TRP A 42 0.72 5.59 2.10
N GLY A 43 1.98 5.77 1.70
CA GLY A 43 2.45 5.55 0.33
C GLY A 43 2.22 4.11 -0.15
N VAL A 44 2.51 3.12 0.70
CA VAL A 44 2.22 1.69 0.43
C VAL A 44 0.72 1.46 0.25
N LEU A 45 -0.12 2.00 1.14
CA LEU A 45 -1.58 1.85 1.01
C LEU A 45 -2.10 2.50 -0.27
N HIS A 46 -1.65 3.71 -0.61
CA HIS A 46 -2.05 4.37 -1.86
C HIS A 46 -1.61 3.57 -3.10
N ALA A 47 -0.39 3.01 -3.09
CA ALA A 47 0.08 2.19 -4.22
C ALA A 47 -0.79 0.94 -4.43
N ARG A 48 -1.29 0.32 -3.35
CA ARG A 48 -2.18 -0.85 -3.41
C ARG A 48 -3.62 -0.48 -3.78
N TYR A 49 -4.06 0.71 -3.38
CA TYR A 49 -5.43 1.19 -3.51
C TYR A 49 -5.46 2.61 -4.12
N PRO A 50 -5.08 2.76 -5.40
CA PRO A 50 -4.96 4.07 -6.04
C PRO A 50 -6.30 4.82 -6.18
N ASP A 51 -7.41 4.08 -6.16
CA ASP A 51 -8.77 4.64 -6.22
C ASP A 51 -9.26 5.18 -4.86
N GLU A 52 -8.56 4.86 -3.76
CA GLU A 52 -8.87 5.39 -2.43
C GLU A 52 -8.13 6.72 -2.22
N ALA A 53 -8.76 7.81 -2.67
CA ALA A 53 -8.18 9.15 -2.64
C ALA A 53 -7.75 9.62 -1.24
N ARG A 54 -8.36 9.08 -0.17
CA ARG A 54 -7.98 9.40 1.22
C ARG A 54 -6.54 8.98 1.52
N PHE A 55 -6.04 7.89 0.93
CA PHE A 55 -4.68 7.42 1.17
C PHE A 55 -3.64 8.35 0.54
N LEU A 56 -3.89 8.85 -0.68
CA LEU A 56 -3.01 9.84 -1.29
C LEU A 56 -3.02 11.17 -0.52
N LEU A 57 -4.18 11.58 -0.03
CA LEU A 57 -4.32 12.79 0.79
C LEU A 57 -3.51 12.68 2.09
N LEU A 58 -3.67 11.57 2.82
CA LEU A 58 -2.97 11.35 4.09
C LEU A 58 -1.46 11.10 3.90
N HIS A 59 -1.07 10.48 2.79
CA HIS A 59 0.33 10.40 2.39
C HIS A 59 0.94 11.80 2.18
N ALA A 60 0.28 12.66 1.38
CA ALA A 60 0.75 14.03 1.16
C ALA A 60 0.76 14.86 2.45
N TYR A 61 -0.18 14.61 3.37
CA TYR A 61 -0.21 15.25 4.68
C TYR A 61 0.99 14.84 5.56
N GLU A 62 1.29 13.55 5.70
CA GLU A 62 2.42 13.09 6.52
C GLU A 62 3.77 13.46 5.90
N GLU A 63 3.89 13.57 4.57
CA GLU A 63 5.07 14.16 3.92
C GLU A 63 5.33 15.61 4.31
N LEU A 64 4.29 16.41 4.59
CA LEU A 64 4.44 17.78 5.08
C LEU A 64 4.88 17.84 6.55
N LEU A 65 4.50 16.83 7.34
CA LEU A 65 4.85 16.77 8.77
C LEU A 65 6.23 16.16 9.02
N GLY A 66 6.69 15.29 8.12
CA GLY A 66 7.96 14.58 8.24
C GLY A 66 9.17 15.50 8.06
N GLU A 67 10.35 14.98 8.40
CA GLU A 67 11.60 15.62 8.01
C GLU A 67 11.68 15.66 6.49
N ARG A 68 11.82 16.88 5.94
CA ARG A 68 11.81 17.09 4.49
C ARG A 68 12.90 16.25 3.84
N SER A 69 12.50 15.19 3.15
CA SER A 69 13.39 14.44 2.29
C SER A 69 13.61 15.18 0.98
N ASP A 70 14.71 14.88 0.28
CA ASP A 70 14.98 15.38 -1.09
C ASP A 70 13.86 15.01 -2.09
N ALA A 71 12.94 14.09 -1.72
CA ALA A 71 11.83 13.71 -2.55
C ALA A 71 10.71 14.77 -2.61
N TRP A 72 10.61 15.64 -1.61
CA TRP A 72 9.56 16.66 -1.53
C TRP A 72 9.85 17.86 -2.44
N SER A 73 8.85 18.29 -3.20
CA SER A 73 8.87 19.58 -3.91
C SER A 73 7.47 20.16 -4.04
N PRO A 74 7.30 21.49 -4.12
CA PRO A 74 6.00 22.11 -4.33
C PRO A 74 5.26 21.56 -5.55
N SER A 75 5.97 21.37 -6.67
CA SER A 75 5.36 20.85 -7.90
C SER A 75 4.80 19.43 -7.72
N LYS A 76 5.53 18.54 -7.04
CA LYS A 76 5.06 17.17 -6.74
C LYS A 76 3.88 17.18 -5.78
N PHE A 77 3.94 18.01 -4.74
CA PHE A 77 2.86 18.16 -3.78
C PHE A 77 1.57 18.66 -4.47
N LEU A 78 1.64 19.73 -5.26
CA LEU A 78 0.49 20.25 -6.00
C LEU A 78 -0.08 19.22 -7.00
N ALA A 79 0.77 18.40 -7.62
CA ALA A 79 0.33 17.30 -8.46
C ALA A 79 -0.46 16.24 -7.67
N LYS A 80 0.01 15.86 -6.47
CA LYS A 80 -0.73 14.94 -5.57
C LYS A 80 -2.07 15.52 -5.16
N VAL A 81 -2.13 16.80 -4.77
CA VAL A 81 -3.41 17.46 -4.41
C VAL A 81 -4.39 17.46 -5.59
N ARG A 82 -3.91 17.72 -6.81
CA ARG A 82 -4.75 17.62 -8.01
C ARG A 82 -5.30 16.20 -8.19
N GLN A 83 -4.44 15.19 -8.08
CA GLN A 83 -4.85 13.79 -8.22
C GLN A 83 -5.88 13.38 -7.16
N VAL A 84 -5.73 13.83 -5.90
CA VAL A 84 -6.74 13.62 -4.84
C VAL A 84 -8.10 14.18 -5.28
N LEU A 85 -8.14 15.40 -5.78
CA LEU A 85 -9.39 16.05 -6.21
C LEU A 85 -10.04 15.35 -7.41
N ASP A 86 -9.22 14.85 -8.34
CA ASP A 86 -9.66 14.12 -9.52
C ASP A 86 -10.23 12.75 -9.14
N THR A 87 -9.48 11.96 -8.35
CA THR A 87 -9.93 10.63 -7.88
C THR A 87 -11.15 10.71 -6.97
N ALA A 88 -11.21 11.72 -6.09
CA ALA A 88 -12.32 11.86 -5.15
C ALA A 88 -13.62 12.36 -5.80
N GLY A 89 -13.56 12.91 -7.02
CA GLY A 89 -14.71 13.56 -7.66
C GLY A 89 -15.27 14.73 -6.86
N GLY A 90 -14.39 15.47 -6.16
CA GLY A 90 -14.76 16.62 -5.31
C GLY A 90 -15.21 16.29 -3.87
N ARG A 91 -15.35 15.00 -3.51
CA ARG A 91 -15.77 14.59 -2.15
C ARG A 91 -14.79 14.97 -1.05
N LEU A 92 -13.51 15.18 -1.39
CA LEU A 92 -12.44 15.57 -0.47
C LEU A 92 -12.04 17.05 -0.62
N ASN A 93 -12.91 17.90 -1.18
CA ASN A 93 -12.62 19.33 -1.32
C ASN A 93 -12.29 20.02 0.03
N PRO A 94 -13.02 19.77 1.14
CA PRO A 94 -12.67 20.36 2.43
C PRO A 94 -11.28 19.94 2.92
N GLU A 95 -10.94 18.66 2.82
CA GLU A 95 -9.69 18.09 3.29
C GLU A 95 -8.51 18.54 2.42
N ALA A 96 -8.70 18.61 1.09
CA ALA A 96 -7.71 19.16 0.18
C ALA A 96 -7.46 20.66 0.44
N ARG A 97 -8.50 21.42 0.80
CA ARG A 97 -8.35 22.82 1.23
C ARG A 97 -7.54 22.92 2.50
N ASP A 98 -7.81 22.05 3.48
CA ASP A 98 -7.05 22.00 4.73
C ASP A 98 -5.58 21.65 4.46
N LEU A 99 -5.32 20.71 3.54
CA LEU A 99 -3.97 20.32 3.15
C LEU A 99 -3.19 21.48 2.51
N LEU A 100 -3.84 22.25 1.63
CA LEU A 100 -3.25 23.47 1.04
C LEU A 100 -3.04 24.59 2.08
N ALA A 101 -3.89 24.68 3.11
CA ALA A 101 -3.71 25.64 4.21
C ALA A 101 -2.50 25.28 5.07
N VAL A 102 -2.31 23.99 5.37
CA VAL A 102 -1.14 23.51 6.14
C VAL A 102 0.16 23.74 5.37
N ALA A 103 0.16 23.53 4.05
CA ALA A 103 1.35 23.70 3.21
C ALA A 103 1.66 25.17 2.84
N ALA A 104 0.88 26.16 3.32
CA ALA A 104 0.94 27.52 2.79
C ALA A 104 2.33 28.16 2.88
N ASP A 105 3.03 27.94 4.00
CA ASP A 105 4.38 28.46 4.24
C ASP A 105 5.43 27.69 3.42
N ASP A 106 5.24 26.38 3.23
CA ASP A 106 6.16 25.53 2.48
C ASP A 106 6.08 25.81 0.97
N LEU A 107 4.92 26.29 0.51
CA LEU A 107 4.66 26.66 -0.87
C LEU A 107 5.22 28.04 -1.24
N HIS A 108 6.18 28.62 -0.53
CA HIS A 108 6.83 29.86 -0.96
C HIS A 108 8.36 29.76 -0.83
N PRO A 109 9.13 30.18 -1.86
CA PRO A 109 8.70 30.72 -3.15
C PRO A 109 8.31 29.64 -4.19
N LEU A 110 7.40 29.96 -5.11
CA LEU A 110 7.02 29.10 -6.25
C LEU A 110 7.55 29.63 -7.56
N SER A 111 7.74 28.71 -8.51
CA SER A 111 7.79 29.07 -9.93
C SER A 111 6.46 29.68 -10.38
N GLU A 112 6.47 30.48 -11.45
CA GLU A 112 5.25 31.05 -12.04
C GLU A 112 4.24 29.95 -12.44
N GLU A 113 4.75 28.83 -12.95
CA GLU A 113 3.92 27.68 -13.29
C GLU A 113 3.22 27.09 -12.06
N ASP A 114 3.95 26.85 -10.98
CA ASP A 114 3.39 26.28 -9.75
C ASP A 114 2.48 27.26 -9.02
N ALA A 115 2.76 28.57 -9.08
CA ALA A 115 1.85 29.60 -8.59
C ALA A 115 0.49 29.54 -9.33
N GLY A 116 0.52 29.42 -10.67
CA GLY A 116 -0.69 29.23 -11.47
C GLY A 116 -1.43 27.91 -11.17
N ARG A 117 -0.70 26.82 -10.89
CA ARG A 117 -1.29 25.54 -10.47
C ARG A 117 -1.97 25.66 -9.11
N LEU A 118 -1.31 26.30 -8.14
CA LEU A 118 -1.84 26.54 -6.81
C LEU A 118 -3.13 27.37 -6.87
N GLU A 119 -3.17 28.43 -7.68
CA GLU A 119 -4.37 29.27 -7.81
C GLU A 119 -5.57 28.51 -8.39
N ARG A 120 -5.34 27.65 -9.40
CA ARG A 120 -6.39 26.76 -9.93
C ARG A 120 -6.93 25.79 -8.88
N LEU A 121 -6.05 25.23 -8.06
CA LEU A 121 -6.45 24.33 -6.98
C LEU A 121 -7.26 25.08 -5.91
N ARG A 122 -6.80 26.27 -5.48
CA ARG A 122 -7.50 27.14 -4.53
C ARG A 122 -8.90 27.51 -5.01
N SER A 123 -9.02 27.89 -6.27
CA SER A 123 -10.30 28.18 -6.92
C SER A 123 -11.24 26.96 -6.90
N ARG A 124 -10.71 25.76 -7.21
CA ARG A 124 -11.50 24.52 -7.23
C ARG A 124 -12.02 24.09 -5.86
N VAL A 125 -11.23 24.27 -4.80
CA VAL A 125 -11.63 23.88 -3.43
C VAL A 125 -12.35 24.99 -2.65
N GLY A 126 -12.53 26.16 -3.28
CA GLY A 126 -13.18 27.32 -2.68
C GLY A 126 -12.40 27.90 -1.49
N MET A 127 -11.07 28.00 -1.61
CA MET A 127 -10.22 28.41 -0.49
C MET A 127 -10.42 29.90 -0.15
N ARG A 128 -10.77 30.19 1.10
CA ARG A 128 -10.49 31.48 1.75
C ARG A 128 -9.24 31.28 2.63
N ALA A 129 -8.49 32.34 2.92
CA ALA A 129 -7.36 32.28 3.85
C ALA A 129 -7.81 31.54 5.13
N GLY A 130 -7.20 30.38 5.36
CA GLY A 130 -7.62 29.43 6.40
C GLY A 130 -6.59 29.37 7.51
N ASP A 131 -7.05 29.11 8.73
CA ASP A 131 -6.22 28.82 9.88
C ASP A 131 -5.53 27.45 9.71
N ALA A 132 -4.22 27.46 9.53
CA ALA A 132 -3.39 26.28 9.32
C ALA A 132 -3.40 25.32 10.53
N ASP A 133 -3.49 25.83 11.75
CA ASP A 133 -3.55 25.00 12.96
C ASP A 133 -4.89 24.28 13.06
N ALA A 134 -5.97 24.99 12.75
CA ALA A 134 -7.30 24.38 12.69
C ALA A 134 -7.40 23.33 11.57
N ALA A 135 -6.78 23.60 10.41
CA ALA A 135 -6.67 22.64 9.31
C ALA A 135 -5.90 21.38 9.70
N ARG A 136 -4.74 21.55 10.36
CA ARG A 136 -3.92 20.43 10.88
C ARG A 136 -4.72 19.54 11.84
N LYS A 137 -5.47 20.13 12.78
CA LYS A 137 -6.33 19.38 13.70
C LYS A 137 -7.41 18.57 12.98
N ARG A 138 -8.03 19.14 11.93
CA ARG A 138 -9.05 18.44 11.13
C ARG A 138 -8.45 17.26 10.35
N LEU A 139 -7.30 17.46 9.71
CA LEU A 139 -6.57 16.39 9.01
C LEU A 139 -6.09 15.29 9.96
N GLN A 140 -5.62 15.64 11.14
CA GLN A 140 -5.24 14.65 12.16
C GLN A 140 -6.44 13.82 12.63
N ARG A 141 -7.61 14.45 12.81
CA ARG A 141 -8.86 13.73 13.12
C ARG A 141 -9.24 12.79 11.98
N LEU A 142 -9.21 13.26 10.74
CA LEU A 142 -9.46 12.43 9.55
C LEU A 142 -8.52 11.22 9.52
N ALA A 143 -7.22 11.42 9.75
CA ALA A 143 -6.24 10.33 9.78
C ALA A 143 -6.62 9.26 10.82
N SER A 144 -6.99 9.70 12.03
CA SER A 144 -7.40 8.81 13.11
C SER A 144 -8.71 8.06 12.79
N ASP A 145 -9.66 8.72 12.15
CA ASP A 145 -10.93 8.12 11.73
C ASP A 145 -10.71 7.06 10.64
N VAL A 146 -9.85 7.36 9.65
CA VAL A 146 -9.47 6.40 8.61
C VAL A 146 -8.74 5.21 9.22
N VAL A 147 -7.74 5.42 10.09
CA VAL A 147 -7.01 4.31 10.73
C VAL A 147 -7.95 3.39 11.51
N ARG A 148 -8.94 3.94 12.22
CA ARG A 148 -9.97 3.17 12.94
C ARG A 148 -10.85 2.37 11.98
N GLU A 149 -11.32 2.97 10.89
CA GLU A 149 -12.06 2.25 9.84
C GLU A 149 -11.22 1.08 9.28
N LEU A 150 -9.94 1.32 9.00
CA LEU A 150 -9.04 0.31 8.45
C LEU A 150 -8.71 -0.80 9.46
N HIS A 151 -8.62 -0.47 10.74
CA HIS A 151 -8.46 -1.46 11.81
C HIS A 151 -9.60 -2.50 11.76
N ASP A 152 -10.84 -2.04 11.68
CA ASP A 152 -12.03 -2.89 11.63
C ASP A 152 -12.08 -3.71 10.33
N ARG A 153 -11.78 -3.08 9.18
CA ARG A 153 -11.78 -3.74 7.86
C ARG A 153 -10.72 -4.82 7.74
N THR A 154 -9.56 -4.62 8.36
CA THR A 154 -8.42 -5.56 8.28
C THR A 154 -8.39 -6.59 9.40
N ALA A 155 -9.37 -6.57 10.32
CA ALA A 155 -9.46 -7.53 11.42
C ALA A 155 -9.50 -8.98 10.89
N GLY A 156 -8.72 -9.86 11.52
CA GLY A 156 -8.53 -11.24 11.06
C GLY A 156 -7.72 -11.38 9.77
N GLY A 157 -6.89 -10.38 9.43
CA GLY A 157 -5.97 -10.44 8.28
C GLY A 157 -6.63 -10.20 6.93
N LYS A 158 -7.84 -9.61 6.91
CA LYS A 158 -8.54 -9.26 5.67
C LYS A 158 -7.86 -8.11 4.95
N SER A 159 -7.94 -8.11 3.61
CA SER A 159 -7.52 -6.96 2.80
C SER A 159 -8.52 -5.82 2.96
N ILE A 160 -8.05 -4.58 2.78
CA ILE A 160 -8.91 -3.38 2.88
C ILE A 160 -10.01 -3.44 1.82
N GLY A 161 -9.67 -3.81 0.58
CA GLY A 161 -10.64 -3.89 -0.50
C GLY A 161 -10.16 -4.73 -1.68
N ARG A 162 -10.85 -4.58 -2.82
CA ARG A 162 -10.41 -5.15 -4.09
C ARG A 162 -9.27 -4.26 -4.59
N THR A 163 -8.05 -4.74 -4.50
CA THR A 163 -6.88 -4.05 -5.03
C THR A 163 -7.05 -3.84 -6.54
N SER A 164 -6.95 -2.61 -7.01
CA SER A 164 -7.07 -2.23 -8.42
C SER A 164 -5.84 -2.73 -9.18
N GLY A 165 -5.85 -3.99 -9.63
CA GLY A 165 -4.86 -4.53 -10.57
C GLY A 165 -3.41 -4.69 -10.07
N HIS A 166 -3.07 -4.26 -8.85
CA HIS A 166 -1.93 -4.77 -8.09
C HIS A 166 -2.49 -5.65 -6.99
N GLY A 167 -2.75 -6.93 -7.31
CA GLY A 167 -3.12 -7.93 -6.33
C GLY A 167 -2.18 -7.91 -5.11
N PRO A 168 -2.50 -8.62 -4.01
CA PRO A 168 -1.48 -8.90 -3.01
C PRO A 168 -0.22 -9.32 -3.76
N ALA A 169 0.96 -8.91 -3.28
CA ALA A 169 2.19 -9.56 -3.69
C ALA A 169 1.94 -11.06 -3.54
N ALA A 170 1.53 -11.71 -4.63
CA ALA A 170 1.83 -13.08 -4.86
C ALA A 170 3.32 -13.11 -4.60
N ALA A 171 3.72 -13.98 -3.66
CA ALA A 171 5.12 -14.32 -3.40
C ALA A 171 5.90 -14.08 -4.68
N PRO A 172 6.99 -13.27 -4.60
CA PRO A 172 7.54 -12.49 -5.70
C PRO A 172 7.34 -13.25 -6.99
N ALA A 173 6.84 -12.59 -8.04
CA ALA A 173 7.00 -13.09 -9.39
C ALA A 173 8.51 -13.24 -9.63
N SER A 174 9.08 -14.31 -9.08
CA SER A 174 10.28 -14.94 -9.53
C SER A 174 9.92 -15.22 -10.97
N ASP A 175 10.66 -14.58 -11.86
CA ASP A 175 10.65 -14.93 -13.26
C ASP A 175 10.57 -16.46 -13.31
N TRP A 176 9.46 -16.99 -13.81
CA TRP A 176 9.26 -18.44 -13.86
C TRP A 176 10.48 -19.10 -14.54
N LYS A 177 11.11 -18.38 -15.48
CA LYS A 177 12.39 -18.72 -16.12
C LYS A 177 13.55 -18.88 -15.13
N THR A 178 13.70 -17.99 -14.16
CA THR A 178 14.71 -18.07 -13.10
C THR A 178 14.37 -19.18 -12.10
N ALA A 179 13.10 -19.32 -11.72
CA ALA A 179 12.65 -20.35 -10.79
C ALA A 179 12.83 -21.76 -11.37
N ILE A 180 12.51 -21.98 -12.64
CA ILE A 180 12.67 -23.28 -13.31
C ILE A 180 14.15 -23.60 -13.62
N ALA A 181 14.98 -22.58 -13.85
CA ALA A 181 16.42 -22.75 -14.01
C ALA A 181 17.14 -23.07 -12.68
N ALA A 182 16.63 -22.54 -11.57
CA ALA A 182 17.16 -22.77 -10.23
C ALA A 182 16.58 -24.02 -9.53
N ALA A 183 15.54 -24.64 -10.10
CA ALA A 183 14.90 -25.80 -9.53
C ALA A 183 15.85 -27.02 -9.56
N THR A 184 16.18 -27.52 -8.37
CA THR A 184 17.03 -28.72 -8.17
C THR A 184 16.22 -29.96 -7.77
N GLY A 185 14.92 -29.81 -7.55
CA GLY A 185 14.03 -30.88 -7.12
C GLY A 185 13.68 -31.89 -8.22
N ALA A 186 12.92 -32.90 -7.86
CA ALA A 186 12.51 -33.96 -8.78
C ALA A 186 11.55 -33.41 -9.85
N ARG A 187 11.67 -33.90 -11.08
CA ARG A 187 10.69 -33.66 -12.16
C ARG A 187 9.63 -34.75 -12.12
N ALA A 188 8.38 -34.37 -11.89
CA ALA A 188 7.25 -35.29 -11.84
C ALA A 188 6.05 -34.75 -12.61
N SER A 189 5.25 -35.63 -13.20
CA SER A 189 3.94 -35.24 -13.72
C SER A 189 2.97 -34.98 -12.57
N TYR A 190 2.10 -33.98 -12.74
CA TYR A 190 1.10 -33.64 -11.74
C TYR A 190 0.16 -34.83 -11.46
N SER A 191 0.01 -35.18 -10.18
CA SER A 191 -1.02 -36.07 -9.67
C SER A 191 -1.54 -35.53 -8.34
N ALA A 192 -2.84 -35.67 -8.09
CA ALA A 192 -3.47 -35.23 -6.85
C ALA A 192 -2.93 -35.97 -5.60
N THR A 193 -2.37 -37.17 -5.79
CA THR A 193 -1.77 -38.00 -4.73
C THR A 193 -0.23 -37.97 -4.76
N ALA A 194 0.37 -37.12 -5.59
CA ALA A 194 1.83 -37.01 -5.64
C ALA A 194 2.33 -36.28 -4.39
N LYS A 195 3.32 -36.88 -3.74
CA LYS A 195 4.09 -36.22 -2.69
C LYS A 195 5.10 -35.30 -3.36
N VAL A 196 4.85 -34.00 -3.26
CA VAL A 196 5.72 -32.96 -3.80
C VAL A 196 6.35 -32.18 -2.66
N SER A 197 7.56 -31.70 -2.86
CA SER A 197 8.31 -30.85 -1.94
C SER A 197 8.58 -29.49 -2.57
N ALA A 198 8.82 -28.47 -1.74
CA ALA A 198 9.24 -27.17 -2.26
C ALA A 198 10.55 -27.32 -3.07
N GLY A 199 10.58 -26.73 -4.27
CA GLY A 199 11.68 -26.84 -5.24
C GLY A 199 11.50 -27.93 -6.30
N ASP A 200 10.51 -28.82 -6.18
CA ASP A 200 10.19 -29.82 -7.22
C ASP A 200 9.59 -29.17 -8.46
N VAL A 201 9.82 -29.79 -9.61
CA VAL A 201 9.25 -29.38 -10.89
C VAL A 201 8.08 -30.30 -11.25
N VAL A 202 6.91 -29.71 -11.44
CA VAL A 202 5.67 -30.41 -11.73
C VAL A 202 5.18 -30.08 -13.13
N GLU A 203 4.97 -31.10 -13.96
CA GLU A 203 4.35 -30.94 -15.29
C GLU A 203 2.84 -31.14 -15.21
N HIS A 204 2.07 -30.09 -15.49
CA HIS A 204 0.61 -30.12 -15.48
C HIS A 204 0.04 -30.09 -16.92
N PRO A 205 -0.87 -31.00 -17.31
CA PRO A 205 -1.41 -31.08 -18.68
C PRO A 205 -2.00 -29.77 -19.23
N LYS A 206 -2.60 -28.95 -18.35
CA LYS A 206 -3.22 -27.66 -18.71
C LYS A 206 -2.29 -26.44 -18.58
N PHE A 207 -1.27 -26.51 -17.72
CA PHE A 207 -0.51 -25.32 -17.30
C PHE A 207 0.99 -25.41 -17.61
N GLY A 208 1.45 -26.53 -18.17
CA GLY A 208 2.85 -26.76 -18.48
C GLY A 208 3.67 -27.07 -17.23
N ALA A 209 4.99 -26.85 -17.32
CA ALA A 209 5.91 -27.05 -16.22
C ALA A 209 5.81 -25.91 -15.20
N GLY A 210 5.78 -26.27 -13.91
CA GLY A 210 5.80 -25.32 -12.81
C GLY A 210 6.69 -25.78 -11.66
N VAL A 211 7.09 -24.86 -10.79
CA VAL A 211 7.96 -25.14 -9.64
C VAL A 211 7.16 -25.01 -8.36
N VAL A 212 7.26 -25.99 -7.47
CA VAL A 212 6.58 -25.97 -6.17
C VAL A 212 7.25 -24.93 -5.28
N ILE A 213 6.51 -23.88 -4.90
CA ILE A 213 7.01 -22.79 -4.04
C ILE A 213 6.84 -23.17 -2.56
N SER A 214 5.70 -23.78 -2.21
CA SER A 214 5.37 -24.19 -0.85
C SER A 214 4.37 -25.34 -0.84
N VAL A 215 4.36 -26.10 0.26
CA VAL A 215 3.44 -27.22 0.47
C VAL A 215 2.66 -26.98 1.76
N GLU A 216 1.34 -27.06 1.67
CA GLU A 216 0.37 -27.04 2.76
C GLU A 216 -0.23 -28.46 2.92
N PRO A 217 -0.83 -28.82 4.07
CA PRO A 217 -1.50 -30.11 4.22
C PRO A 217 -2.58 -30.33 3.14
N GLY A 218 -2.32 -31.27 2.21
CA GLY A 218 -3.23 -31.63 1.11
C GLY A 218 -3.23 -30.66 -0.08
N ARG A 219 -2.37 -29.63 -0.10
CA ARG A 219 -2.26 -28.67 -1.22
C ARG A 219 -0.83 -28.22 -1.45
N ALA A 220 -0.46 -27.99 -2.70
CA ALA A 220 0.81 -27.37 -3.06
C ALA A 220 0.58 -26.05 -3.82
N ASN A 221 1.40 -25.05 -3.53
CA ASN A 221 1.45 -23.80 -4.29
C ASN A 221 2.55 -23.91 -5.35
N ILE A 222 2.17 -23.86 -6.63
CA ILE A 222 3.04 -24.15 -7.77
C ILE A 222 3.09 -22.93 -8.69
N LEU A 223 4.29 -22.47 -9.02
CA LEU A 223 4.55 -21.39 -9.96
C LEU A 223 4.60 -21.93 -11.40
N PHE A 224 3.63 -21.58 -12.23
CA PHE A 224 3.65 -21.86 -13.67
C PHE A 224 4.05 -20.61 -14.46
N GLU A 225 4.33 -20.78 -15.75
CA GLU A 225 4.57 -19.65 -16.68
C GLU A 225 3.39 -18.67 -16.70
N SER A 226 2.16 -19.20 -16.60
CA SER A 226 0.93 -18.41 -16.49
C SER A 226 0.68 -17.78 -15.11
N GLY A 227 1.55 -18.03 -14.12
CA GLY A 227 1.42 -17.54 -12.75
C GLY A 227 1.29 -18.64 -11.69
N ALA A 228 1.29 -18.24 -10.42
CA ALA A 228 1.19 -19.16 -9.28
C ALA A 228 -0.24 -19.72 -9.10
N ARG A 229 -0.34 -21.02 -8.81
CA ARG A 229 -1.60 -21.73 -8.59
C ARG A 229 -1.50 -22.68 -7.40
N LYS A 230 -2.53 -22.67 -6.56
CA LYS A 230 -2.71 -23.70 -5.52
C LYS A 230 -3.43 -24.92 -6.10
N LEU A 231 -2.78 -26.06 -6.09
CA LEU A 231 -3.33 -27.34 -6.56
C LEU A 231 -3.39 -28.36 -5.41
N VAL A 232 -4.26 -29.36 -5.54
CA VAL A 232 -4.32 -30.47 -4.59
C VAL A 232 -3.09 -31.35 -4.80
N ALA A 233 -2.37 -31.64 -3.71
CA ALA A 233 -1.21 -32.52 -3.68
C ALA A 233 -1.00 -33.01 -2.24
N GLY A 234 -0.85 -34.31 -2.03
CA GLY A 234 -0.70 -34.92 -0.70
C GLY A 234 -0.82 -36.44 -0.72
#